data_AF-A0A2V7Y607-F1
#
_entry.id   AF-A0A2V7Y607-F1
#
_cell.length_a   1.000
_cell.length_b   1.000
_cell.length_c   1.000
_cell.angle_alpha   90.00
_cell.angle_beta   90.00
_cell.angle_gamma   90.00
#
_symmetry.space_group_name_H-M   'P 1'
#
loop_
_entity.id
_entity.type
_entity.pdbx_description
1 polymer ?
#
loop_
_entity_poly.entity_id
_entity_poly.type
_entity_poly.pdbx_seq_one_letter_code
_entity_poly.pdbx_strand_id
1 'polypeptide(L)' 'MVTRVALCVVAAAGLTMSQPHPAKADPVEKVTICHIPPGNPANEHTITVGAPAVPAHLAHGDHVGACGAPPPA' A
#
# COMPACT_ATOMS: atom_id res chain seq x y z
N MET A 1 51.17 17.49 36.52
CA MET A 1 49.99 17.26 35.67
C MET A 1 50.46 16.70 34.34
N VAL A 2 50.64 15.37 34.24
CA VAL A 2 51.34 14.68 33.14
C VAL A 2 50.57 13.39 32.77
N THR A 3 50.12 13.33 31.52
CA THR A 3 49.94 12.16 30.62
C THR A 3 48.70 11.23 30.75
N ARG A 4 48.10 10.99 29.56
CA ARG A 4 47.15 9.92 29.11
C ARG A 4 45.68 10.19 29.45
N VAL A 5 44.75 10.21 28.49
CA VAL A 5 44.30 9.04 27.71
C VAL A 5 43.95 9.45 26.27
N ALA A 6 44.56 8.77 25.30
CA ALA A 6 44.03 8.68 23.94
C ALA A 6 42.90 7.64 23.95
N LEU A 7 41.70 8.00 23.51
CA LEU A 7 40.65 7.03 23.22
C LEU A 7 39.85 7.43 21.97
N CYS A 8 40.23 6.77 20.88
CA CYS A 8 39.39 6.21 19.83
C CYS A 8 38.28 7.10 19.24
N VAL A 9 38.59 7.69 18.08
CA VAL A 9 37.61 8.07 17.07
C VAL A 9 36.89 6.80 16.60
N VAL A 10 35.64 6.60 17.01
CA VAL A 10 34.75 5.62 16.38
C VAL A 10 33.94 6.32 15.29
N ALA A 11 34.23 5.97 14.04
CA ALA A 11 33.47 6.37 12.89
C ALA A 11 32.07 5.72 12.96
N ALA A 12 31.05 6.49 13.32
CA ALA A 12 29.66 6.09 13.10
C ALA A 12 29.35 6.29 11.61
N ALA A 13 29.55 5.23 10.84
CA ALA A 13 29.06 5.13 9.46
C ALA A 13 27.54 5.39 9.45
N GLY A 14 27.10 6.27 8.55
CA GLY A 14 25.77 6.85 8.53
C GLY A 14 24.64 5.83 8.31
N LEU A 15 23.59 5.96 9.13
CA LEU A 15 22.25 5.48 8.79
C LEU A 15 21.54 6.55 7.95
N THR A 16 21.85 6.66 6.66
CA THR A 16 20.98 7.41 5.73
C THR A 16 20.87 6.64 4.42
N MET A 17 19.92 5.71 4.35
CA MET A 17 19.50 5.12 3.08
C MET A 17 17.97 5.14 3.00
N SER A 18 17.38 6.34 3.02
CA SER A 18 16.07 6.53 2.40
C SER A 18 16.31 6.65 0.90
N GLN A 19 16.40 5.50 0.23
CA GLN A 19 16.45 5.47 -1.23
C GLN A 19 15.15 6.08 -1.77
N PRO A 20 15.21 6.99 -2.76
CA PRO A 20 14.04 7.28 -3.56
C PRO A 20 13.72 6.00 -4.34
N HIS A 21 12.54 5.42 -4.12
CA HIS A 21 12.00 4.44 -5.04
C HIS A 21 11.52 5.24 -6.26
N PRO A 22 12.19 5.19 -7.43
CA PRO A 22 11.53 5.60 -8.66
C PRO A 22 10.40 4.58 -8.89
N ALA A 23 9.22 4.87 -8.35
CA ALA A 23 7.99 4.18 -8.73
C ALA A 23 7.65 4.66 -10.14
N LYS A 24 8.36 4.11 -11.13
CA LYS A 24 7.88 4.10 -12.50
C LYS A 24 6.54 3.37 -12.41
N ALA A 25 5.45 4.13 -12.49
CA ALA A 25 4.12 3.58 -12.52
C ALA A 25 3.97 2.89 -13.89
N ASP A 26 4.39 1.63 -13.96
CA ASP A 26 4.01 0.78 -15.07
C ASP A 26 2.47 0.77 -15.14
N PRO A 27 1.87 0.67 -16.34
CA PRO A 27 0.41 0.62 -16.47
C PRO A 27 -0.14 -0.54 -15.64
N VAL A 28 -0.69 -0.24 -14.46
CA VAL A 28 -1.34 -1.24 -13.61
C VAL A 28 -2.74 -1.43 -14.15
N GLU A 29 -3.05 -2.66 -14.55
CA GLU A 29 -4.40 -3.07 -14.92
C GLU A 29 -5.39 -2.63 -13.83
N LYS A 30 -6.54 -2.10 -14.25
CA LYS A 30 -7.57 -1.57 -13.37
C LYS A 30 -8.80 -2.46 -13.41
N VAL A 31 -9.40 -2.69 -12.26
CA VAL A 31 -10.58 -3.53 -12.09
C VAL A 31 -11.66 -2.73 -11.37
N THR A 32 -12.88 -2.77 -11.90
CA THR A 32 -14.05 -2.18 -11.25
C THR A 32 -14.62 -3.15 -10.23
N ILE A 33 -14.92 -2.66 -9.03
CA ILE A 33 -15.50 -3.42 -7.93
C ILE A 33 -16.62 -2.61 -7.25
N CYS A 34 -17.55 -3.32 -6.60
CA CYS A 34 -18.46 -2.73 -5.64
C CYS A 34 -17.80 -2.85 -4.27
N HIS A 35 -17.45 -1.71 -3.70
CA HIS A 35 -16.80 -1.62 -2.40
C HIS A 35 -17.86 -1.52 -1.30
N ILE A 36 -17.77 -2.39 -0.29
CA ILE A 36 -18.66 -2.43 0.87
C ILE A 36 -17.82 -2.12 2.12
N PRO A 37 -17.86 -0.87 2.63
CA PRO A 37 -17.00 -0.46 3.74
C PRO A 37 -17.27 -1.27 5.02
N PRO A 38 -16.22 -1.79 5.69
CA PRO A 38 -16.37 -2.43 6.99
C PRO A 38 -17.04 -1.48 8.00
N GLY A 39 -18.07 -1.96 8.69
CA GLY A 39 -18.80 -1.18 9.69
C GLY A 39 -19.83 -0.19 9.13
N ASN A 40 -19.87 0.07 7.82
CA ASN A 40 -20.95 0.81 7.18
C ASN A 40 -21.34 0.21 5.81
N PRO A 41 -21.95 -0.99 5.78
CA PRO A 41 -22.32 -1.65 4.53
C PRO A 41 -23.34 -0.87 3.68
N ALA A 42 -24.15 -0.01 4.30
CA ALA A 42 -25.11 0.83 3.61
C ALA A 42 -24.44 1.92 2.73
N ASN A 43 -23.15 2.15 2.91
CA ASN A 43 -22.35 3.08 2.11
C ASN A 43 -21.55 2.34 1.02
N GLU A 44 -22.14 1.31 0.42
CA GLU A 44 -21.53 0.66 -0.73
C GLU A 44 -21.44 1.61 -1.92
N HIS A 45 -20.35 1.51 -2.68
CA HIS A 45 -20.16 2.33 -3.86
C HIS A 45 -19.19 1.70 -4.84
N THR A 46 -19.36 2.03 -6.12
CA THR A 46 -18.51 1.49 -7.20
C THR A 46 -17.20 2.27 -7.26
N ILE A 47 -16.08 1.54 -7.24
CA ILE A 47 -14.75 2.10 -7.39
C ILE A 47 -13.94 1.32 -8.43
N THR A 48 -12.83 1.89 -8.88
CA THR A 48 -11.88 1.24 -9.78
C THR A 48 -10.51 1.22 -9.12
N VAL A 49 -10.00 0.01 -8.90
CA VAL A 49 -8.75 -0.24 -8.15
C VAL A 49 -7.71 -0.86 -9.06
N GLY A 50 -6.43 -0.86 -8.65
CA GLY A 50 -5.42 -1.67 -9.35
C GLY A 50 -5.70 -3.16 -9.14
N ALA A 51 -5.45 -3.98 -10.15
CA ALA A 51 -5.60 -5.44 -10.07
C ALA A 51 -4.92 -6.06 -8.83
N PRO A 52 -3.73 -5.62 -8.37
CA PRO A 52 -3.11 -6.15 -7.16
C PRO A 52 -3.89 -5.89 -5.86
N ALA A 53 -4.79 -4.90 -5.84
CA ALA A 53 -5.60 -4.57 -4.67
C ALA A 53 -6.88 -5.41 -4.57
N VAL A 54 -7.32 -6.05 -5.66
CA VAL A 54 -8.58 -6.81 -5.71
C VAL A 54 -8.66 -7.89 -4.63
N PRO A 55 -7.64 -8.74 -4.39
CA PRO A 55 -7.74 -9.77 -3.35
C PRO A 55 -7.98 -9.21 -1.95
N ALA A 56 -7.40 -8.06 -1.62
CA ALA A 56 -7.61 -7.40 -0.33
C ALA A 56 -9.02 -6.83 -0.20
N HIS A 57 -9.56 -6.27 -1.28
CA HIS A 57 -10.93 -5.80 -1.34
C HIS A 57 -11.93 -6.96 -1.15
N LEU A 58 -11.74 -8.07 -1.88
CA LEU A 58 -12.59 -9.26 -1.77
C LEU A 58 -12.58 -9.88 -0.35
N ALA A 59 -11.44 -9.83 0.35
CA ALA A 59 -11.31 -10.34 1.72
C ALA A 59 -12.17 -9.56 2.74
N HIS A 60 -12.58 -8.34 2.42
CA HIS A 60 -13.42 -7.49 3.27
C HIS A 60 -14.91 -7.49 2.87
N GLY A 61 -15.29 -8.27 1.85
CA GLY A 61 -16.67 -8.41 1.39
C GLY A 61 -17.00 -7.69 0.08
N ASP A 62 -16.04 -6.98 -0.53
CA ASP A 62 -16.24 -6.38 -1.85
C ASP A 62 -16.48 -7.45 -2.92
N HIS A 63 -17.08 -7.07 -4.04
CA HIS A 63 -17.23 -7.96 -5.19
C HIS A 63 -16.82 -7.29 -6.51
N VAL A 64 -16.42 -8.11 -7.50
CA VAL A 64 -16.09 -7.61 -8.83
C VAL A 64 -17.36 -7.12 -9.54
N GLY A 65 -17.24 -6.02 -10.29
CA GLY A 65 -18.34 -5.38 -11.01
C GLY A 65 -18.87 -4.13 -10.31
N ALA A 66 -19.82 -3.43 -10.93
CA ALA A 66 -20.46 -2.27 -10.30
C ALA A 66 -21.49 -2.71 -9.24
N CYS A 67 -21.78 -1.83 -8.29
CA CYS A 67 -22.86 -2.06 -7.33
C CYS A 67 -24.22 -2.12 -8.06
N GLY A 68 -25.08 -3.05 -7.64
CA GLY A 68 -26.39 -3.27 -8.27
C GLY A 68 -26.35 -3.85 -9.70
N ALA A 69 -25.17 -4.19 -10.21
CA ALA A 69 -25.08 -4.92 -11.47
C ALA A 69 -25.61 -6.35 -11.27
N PRO A 70 -26.43 -6.89 -12.19
CA PRO A 70 -26.76 -8.30 -12.15
C PRO A 70 -25.46 -9.12 -12.23
N PRO A 71 -25.38 -10.29 -11.56
CA PRO A 71 -24.21 -11.16 -11.66
C PRO A 71 -23.88 -11.40 -13.14
N PRO A 72 -22.59 -11.36 -13.54
CA PRO A 72 -22.22 -11.68 -14.91
C PRO A 72 -22.75 -13.08 -15.26
N ALA A 73 -23.40 -13.17 -16.42
CA ALA A 73 -24.02 -14.39 -16.94
C ALA A 73 -22.99 -15.49 -17.25
#